data_AF-A0A928NXU5-F1
#
_entry.id   AF-A0A928NXU5-F1
#
_cell.length_a   1.000
_cell.length_b   1.000
_cell.length_c   1.000
_cell.angle_alpha   90.00
_cell.angle_beta   90.00
_cell.angle_gamma   90.00
#
_symmetry.space_group_name_H-M   'P 1'
#
loop_
_entity.id
_entity.type
_entity.pdbx_description
1 polymer ?
#
loop_
_entity_poly.entity_id
_entity_poly.type
_entity_poly.pdbx_seq_one_letter_code
_entity_poly.pdbx_strand_id
1 'polypeptide(L)'
;MGFHYLEHLSFLNETYKVLPDILWCMLALVGGAGCVYAIILGVNLAKAESEDKRKTASTRLRNTIIGVATLMLLVVFINVLLPLILKAIWPDYVLNELEYLKHLSGQTMGPPAPTNP
;
A
#
# COMPACT_ATOMS: atom_id res chain seq x y z
N MET A 1 25.71 21.40 -6.60
CA MET A 1 25.47 19.95 -6.76
C MET A 1 24.05 19.56 -6.32
N GLY A 2 23.02 20.37 -6.61
CA GLY A 2 21.64 20.17 -6.10
C GLY A 2 20.58 19.83 -7.15
N PHE A 3 20.93 19.76 -8.44
CA PHE A 3 19.97 19.57 -9.53
C PHE A 3 19.66 18.10 -9.86
N HIS A 4 20.51 17.15 -9.46
CA HIS A 4 20.34 15.72 -9.80
C HIS A 4 19.36 14.95 -8.92
N TYR A 5 18.88 15.52 -7.81
CA TYR A 5 17.93 14.83 -6.91
C TYR A 5 16.47 14.96 -7.35
N LEU A 6 16.16 15.98 -8.17
CA LEU A 6 14.78 16.34 -8.49
C LEU A 6 14.15 15.36 -9.49
N GLU A 7 14.92 14.85 -10.45
CA GLU A 7 14.48 13.77 -11.35
C GLU A 7 14.31 12.43 -10.64
N HIS A 8 15.11 12.14 -9.61
CA HIS A 8 15.01 10.87 -8.90
C HIS A 8 13.80 10.83 -7.95
N LEU A 9 13.37 11.98 -7.44
CA LEU A 9 12.24 12.09 -6.50
C LEU A 9 10.88 12.10 -7.22
N SER A 10 10.81 12.56 -8.48
CA SER A 10 9.56 12.55 -9.26
C SER A 10 9.08 11.12 -9.56
N PHE A 11 10.00 10.21 -9.88
CA PHE A 11 9.69 8.78 -10.10
C PHE A 11 9.08 8.10 -8.86
N LEU A 12 9.58 8.44 -7.66
CA LEU A 12 9.07 7.88 -6.41
C LEU A 12 7.63 8.34 -6.13
N ASN A 13 7.32 9.60 -6.43
CA ASN A 13 5.99 10.16 -6.24
C ASN A 13 4.95 9.55 -7.22
N GLU A 14 5.33 9.38 -8.49
CA GLU A 14 4.48 8.71 -9.47
C GLU A 14 4.22 7.25 -9.09
N THR A 15 5.26 6.53 -8.68
CA THR A 15 5.15 5.13 -8.27
C THR A 15 4.26 4.97 -7.04
N TYR A 16 4.43 5.83 -6.03
CA TYR A 16 3.63 5.75 -4.80
C TYR A 16 2.14 5.98 -5.06
N LYS A 17 1.79 6.84 -6.03
CA LYS A 17 0.40 7.14 -6.36
C LYS A 17 -0.35 5.94 -6.94
N VAL A 18 0.32 5.13 -7.76
CA VAL A 18 -0.28 3.95 -8.42
C VAL A 18 -0.17 2.66 -7.58
N LEU A 19 0.75 2.65 -6.61
CA LEU A 19 1.01 1.51 -5.75
C LEU A 19 -0.22 0.99 -4.95
N PRO A 20 -1.06 1.84 -4.31
CA PRO A 20 -2.23 1.34 -3.60
C PRO A 20 -3.28 0.74 -4.54
N ASP A 21 -3.51 1.33 -5.71
CA ASP A 21 -4.48 0.84 -6.70
C ASP A 21 -4.13 -0.57 -7.19
N ILE A 22 -2.85 -0.81 -7.53
CA ILE A 22 -2.40 -2.15 -7.96
C ILE A 22 -2.47 -3.16 -6.80
N LEU A 23 -2.22 -2.74 -5.56
CA LEU A 23 -2.36 -3.59 -4.37
C LEU A 23 -3.80 -4.06 -4.16
N TRP A 24 -4.78 -3.16 -4.33
CA TRP A 24 -6.20 -3.51 -4.26
C TRP A 24 -6.63 -4.46 -5.38
N CYS A 25 -6.14 -4.23 -6.60
CA CYS A 25 -6.36 -5.14 -7.74
C CYS A 25 -5.81 -6.56 -7.47
N MET A 26 -4.60 -6.67 -6.91
CA MET A 26 -4.03 -7.94 -6.49
C MET A 26 -4.85 -8.62 -5.40
N LEU A 27 -5.37 -7.84 -4.43
CA LEU A 27 -6.22 -8.37 -3.36
C LEU A 27 -7.51 -9.00 -3.92
N ALA A 28 -8.12 -8.37 -4.92
CA ALA A 28 -9.30 -8.89 -5.59
C ALA A 28 -9.02 -10.21 -6.33
N LEU A 29 -7.88 -10.30 -7.03
CA LEU A 29 -7.46 -11.53 -7.72
C LEU A 29 -7.20 -12.68 -6.75
N VAL A 30 -6.45 -12.43 -5.69
CA VAL A 30 -6.13 -13.44 -4.66
C VAL A 30 -7.40 -13.88 -3.93
N GLY A 31 -8.29 -12.95 -3.60
CA GLY A 31 -9.59 -13.28 -2.99
C GLY A 31 -10.46 -14.16 -3.87
N GLY A 32 -10.55 -13.82 -5.17
CA GLY A 32 -11.30 -14.62 -6.15
C GLY A 32 -10.72 -16.02 -6.32
N ALA A 33 -9.42 -16.13 -6.60
CA ALA A 33 -8.75 -17.43 -6.77
C ALA A 33 -8.80 -18.28 -5.48
N GLY A 34 -8.63 -17.64 -4.32
CA GLY A 34 -8.74 -18.27 -3.01
C GLY A 34 -10.13 -18.85 -2.75
N CYS A 35 -11.20 -18.12 -3.08
CA CYS A 35 -12.57 -18.61 -2.94
C CYS A 35 -12.83 -19.84 -3.81
N VAL A 36 -12.44 -19.79 -5.09
CA VAL A 36 -12.63 -20.91 -6.02
C VAL A 36 -11.91 -22.16 -5.52
N TYR A 37 -10.65 -22.02 -5.09
CA TYR A 37 -9.86 -23.15 -4.61
C TYR A 37 -10.40 -23.71 -3.29
N ALA A 38 -10.90 -22.86 -2.39
CA ALA A 38 -11.54 -23.29 -1.14
C ALA A 38 -12.78 -24.17 -1.40
N ILE A 39 -13.61 -23.81 -2.39
CA ILE A 39 -14.79 -24.61 -2.78
C ILE A 39 -14.37 -26.00 -3.27
N ILE A 40 -13.40 -26.09 -4.20
CA ILE A 40 -12.91 -27.35 -4.76
C ILE A 40 -12.40 -28.28 -3.65
N LEU A 41 -11.65 -27.70 -2.70
CA LEU A 41 -11.05 -28.45 -1.60
C LEU A 41 -12.09 -28.91 -0.58
N GLY A 42 -13.13 -28.09 -0.33
CA GLY A 42 -14.30 -28.45 0.48
C GLY A 42 -15.11 -29.60 -0.12
N VAL A 43 -15.31 -29.60 -1.44
CA VAL A 43 -15.98 -30.71 -2.15
C VAL A 43 -15.18 -32.00 -2.04
N ASN A 44 -13.85 -31.93 -2.20
CA ASN A 44 -12.98 -33.09 -2.04
C ASN A 44 -12.97 -33.66 -0.61
N LEU A 45 -13.19 -32.80 0.39
CA LEU A 45 -13.38 -33.21 1.77
C LEU A 45 -14.71 -33.94 1.99
N ALA A 46 -15.80 -33.40 1.44
CA ALA A 46 -17.14 -34.01 1.56
C ALA A 46 -17.21 -35.40 0.89
N LYS A 47 -16.45 -35.62 -0.19
CA LYS A 47 -16.38 -36.90 -0.92
C LYS A 47 -15.43 -37.93 -0.29
N ALA A 48 -14.70 -37.61 0.77
CA ALA A 48 -13.71 -38.52 1.35
C ALA A 48 -14.38 -39.58 2.26
N GLU A 49 -14.64 -40.77 1.73
CA GLU A 49 -15.29 -41.87 2.48
C GLU A 49 -14.34 -42.65 3.42
N SER A 50 -13.01 -42.58 3.23
CA SER A 50 -12.05 -43.24 4.13
C SER A 50 -11.44 -42.26 5.14
N GLU A 51 -11.28 -42.69 6.40
CA GLU A 51 -10.74 -41.84 7.47
C GLU A 51 -9.35 -41.27 7.15
N ASP A 52 -8.49 -42.05 6.49
CA ASP A 52 -7.16 -41.59 6.06
C ASP A 52 -7.22 -40.50 4.99
N LYS A 53 -8.13 -40.64 4.02
CA LYS A 53 -8.33 -39.61 2.99
C LYS A 53 -8.95 -38.35 3.59
N ARG A 54 -9.85 -38.50 4.58
CA ARG A 54 -10.48 -37.39 5.31
C ARG A 54 -9.46 -36.58 6.13
N LYS A 55 -8.58 -37.24 6.89
CA LYS A 55 -7.52 -36.57 7.69
C LYS A 55 -6.45 -35.88 6.82
N THR A 56 -6.10 -36.50 5.70
CA THR A 56 -5.14 -35.93 4.75
C THR A 56 -5.72 -34.71 4.03
N ALA A 57 -6.99 -34.79 3.58
CA ALA A 57 -7.68 -33.69 2.94
C ALA A 57 -7.91 -32.51 3.90
N SER A 58 -8.25 -32.75 5.17
CA SER A 58 -8.51 -31.68 6.15
C SER A 58 -7.24 -30.91 6.52
N THR A 59 -6.11 -31.59 6.56
CA THR A 59 -4.81 -30.96 6.86
C THR A 59 -4.36 -30.07 5.70
N ARG A 60 -4.52 -30.55 4.46
CA ARG A 60 -4.27 -29.75 3.25
C ARG A 60 -5.20 -28.54 3.18
N LEU A 61 -6.48 -28.73 3.51
CA LEU A 61 -7.45 -27.63 3.57
C LEU A 61 -7.04 -26.53 4.55
N ARG A 62 -6.72 -26.90 5.78
CA ARG A 62 -6.29 -25.93 6.81
C ARG A 62 -5.04 -25.18 6.37
N ASN A 63 -4.05 -25.88 5.81
CA ASN A 63 -2.83 -25.24 5.32
C ASN A 63 -3.13 -24.25 4.18
N THR A 64 -4.01 -24.61 3.25
CA THR A 64 -4.41 -23.71 2.16
C THR A 64 -5.17 -22.49 2.66
N ILE A 65 -6.12 -22.66 3.59
CA ILE A 65 -6.87 -21.53 4.18
C ILE A 65 -5.92 -20.57 4.90
N ILE A 66 -4.99 -21.09 5.70
CA ILE A 66 -3.98 -20.28 6.39
C ILE A 66 -3.08 -19.56 5.37
N GLY A 67 -2.67 -20.23 4.30
CA GLY A 67 -1.88 -19.63 3.23
C GLY A 67 -2.59 -18.45 2.56
N VAL A 68 -3.85 -18.63 2.15
CA VAL A 68 -4.67 -17.56 1.54
C VAL A 68 -4.88 -16.41 2.52
N ALA A 69 -5.21 -16.71 3.79
CA ALA A 69 -5.38 -15.71 4.83
C ALA A 69 -4.09 -14.93 5.10
N THR A 70 -2.94 -15.63 5.15
CA THR A 70 -1.62 -15.01 5.35
C THR A 70 -1.24 -14.12 4.16
N LEU A 71 -1.56 -14.52 2.94
CA LEU A 71 -1.28 -13.74 1.74
C LEU A 71 -2.11 -12.45 1.70
N MET A 72 -3.40 -12.53 2.05
CA MET A 72 -4.22 -11.32 2.26
C MET A 72 -3.66 -10.43 3.36
N LEU A 73 -3.31 -11.01 4.51
CA LEU A 73 -2.78 -10.28 5.65
C LEU A 73 -1.48 -9.57 5.30
N LEU A 74 -0.59 -10.20 4.53
CA LEU A 74 0.67 -9.60 4.09
C LEU A 74 0.45 -8.38 3.19
N VAL A 75 -0.49 -8.45 2.24
CA VAL A 75 -0.80 -7.32 1.35
C VAL A 75 -1.42 -6.15 2.14
N VAL A 76 -2.36 -6.44 3.04
CA VAL A 76 -2.96 -5.41 3.91
C VAL A 76 -1.91 -4.81 4.84
N PHE A 77 -1.02 -5.64 5.40
CA PHE A 77 0.06 -5.19 6.25
C PHE A 77 0.98 -4.21 5.54
N ILE A 78 1.38 -4.51 4.30
CA ILE A 78 2.18 -3.59 3.47
C ILE A 78 1.42 -2.30 3.18
N ASN A 79 0.11 -2.38 2.88
CA ASN A 79 -0.73 -1.20 2.62
C ASN A 79 -0.83 -0.26 3.83
N VAL A 80 -0.76 -0.79 5.05
CA VAL A 80 -0.76 0.02 6.28
C VAL A 80 0.65 0.49 6.67
N LEU A 81 1.65 -0.36 6.48
CA LEU A 81 3.04 -0.08 6.86
C LEU A 81 3.69 0.97 5.95
N LEU A 82 3.44 0.93 4.63
CA LEU A 82 3.98 1.89 3.67
C LEU A 82 3.63 3.35 4.00
N PRO A 83 2.36 3.75 4.16
CA PRO A 83 2.01 5.13 4.49
C PRO A 83 2.54 5.54 5.86
N LEU A 84 2.67 4.61 6.82
CA LEU A 84 3.26 4.88 8.13
C LEU A 84 4.76 5.23 8.01
N ILE A 85 5.52 4.46 7.22
CA ILE A 85 6.94 4.72 6.95
C ILE A 85 7.10 6.03 6.17
N LEU A 86 6.27 6.26 5.16
CA LEU A 86 6.34 7.48 4.35
C LEU A 86 6.00 8.73 5.16
N LYS A 87 5.00 8.67 6.05
CA LYS A 87 4.68 9.77 6.96
C LYS A 87 5.81 10.05 7.96
N ALA A 88 6.57 9.02 8.35
CA ALA A 88 7.72 9.18 9.24
C ALA A 88 8.95 9.77 8.52
N ILE A 89 9.19 9.38 7.26
CA ILE A 89 10.34 9.84 6.46
C ILE A 89 10.10 11.22 5.85
N TRP A 90 8.88 11.49 5.38
CA TRP A 90 8.48 12.77 4.78
C TRP A 90 7.34 13.39 5.58
N PRO A 91 7.63 13.94 6.77
CA PRO A 91 6.59 14.53 7.59
C PRO A 91 6.04 15.78 6.89
N ASP A 92 4.71 15.94 6.92
CA ASP A 92 3.90 16.93 6.20
C ASP A 92 4.34 18.41 6.44
N TYR A 93 5.25 18.66 7.37
CA TYR A 93 5.84 19.98 7.67
C TYR A 93 6.67 20.55 6.51
N VAL A 94 7.37 19.70 5.74
CA VAL A 94 8.30 20.15 4.68
C VAL A 94 7.57 20.66 3.42
N LEU A 95 6.39 20.12 3.11
CA LEU A 95 5.60 20.53 1.94
C LEU A 95 4.89 21.87 2.17
N ASN A 96 4.37 22.08 3.39
CA ASN A 96 3.76 23.34 3.77
C ASN A 96 4.78 24.48 3.78
N GLU A 97 5.99 24.28 4.33
CA GLU A 97 7.02 25.32 4.32
C GLU A 97 7.45 25.72 2.90
N LEU A 98 7.60 24.78 1.98
CA LEU A 98 7.93 25.11 0.58
C LEU A 98 6.81 25.88 -0.12
N GLU A 99 5.55 25.65 0.24
CA GLU A 99 4.39 26.43 -0.22
C GLU A 99 4.39 27.85 0.40
N TYR A 100 4.69 27.98 1.70
CA TYR A 100 4.91 29.28 2.35
C TYR A 100 6.05 30.07 1.69
N LEU A 101 7.19 29.45 1.38
CA LEU A 101 8.32 30.12 0.72
C LEU A 101 8.03 30.45 -0.76
N LYS A 102 7.16 29.68 -1.42
CA LYS A 102 6.67 29.99 -2.77
C LYS A 102 5.70 31.19 -2.76
N HIS A 103 4.90 31.33 -1.71
CA HIS A 103 4.07 32.51 -1.48
C HIS A 103 4.91 33.76 -1.12
N LEU A 104 6.00 33.59 -0.37
CA LEU A 104 6.90 34.69 -0.01
C LEU A 104 7.85 35.10 -1.15
N SER A 105 8.27 34.18 -2.03
CA SER A 105 9.06 34.51 -3.22
C SER A 105 8.22 35.10 -4.36
N GLY A 106 6.89 34.85 -4.37
CA GLY A 106 5.93 35.51 -5.25
C GLY A 106 5.53 36.93 -4.82
N GLN A 107 5.82 37.33 -3.57
CA GLN A 107 5.78 38.73 -3.16
C GLN A 107 7.18 39.33 -3.35
N THR A 108 7.35 40.06 -4.46
CA THR A 108 8.36 41.11 -4.51
C THR A 108 8.26 41.92 -3.22
N MET A 109 9.37 42.05 -2.49
CA MET A 109 9.49 43.02 -1.40
C MET A 109 9.21 44.41 -2.00
N GLY A 110 7.97 44.85 -1.94
CA GLY A 110 7.62 46.24 -2.15
C GLY A 110 8.31 47.06 -1.05
N PRO A 111 8.92 48.21 -1.37
CA PRO A 111 9.59 49.02 -0.36
C PRO A 111 8.61 49.31 0.79
N PRO A 112 9.09 49.28 2.05
CA PRO A 112 8.23 49.49 3.21
C PRO A 112 7.46 50.80 3.04
N ALA A 113 6.14 50.73 3.26
CA ALA A 113 5.26 51.89 3.17
C ALA A 113 5.84 53.03 4.02
N PRO A 114 5.90 54.28 3.49
CA PRO A 114 6.43 55.40 4.23
C PRO A 114 5.61 55.59 5.50
N THR A 115 6.23 55.35 6.65
CA THR A 115 5.75 55.83 7.94
C THR A 115 5.82 57.35 7.88
N ASN A 116 4.65 58.00 7.89
CA ASN A 116 4.50 59.44 7.80
C ASN A 116 3.62 59.92 8.95
N PRO A 117 3.88 61.10 9.53
CA PRO A 117 5.16 61.65 10.01
C PRO A 117 5.43 61.32 11.48
#